data_AF-A0A0C2DFQ2-F1
#
_entry.id   AF-A0A0C2DFQ2-F1
#
_cell.length_a   1.000
_cell.length_b   1.000
_cell.length_c   1.000
_cell.angle_alpha   90.00
_cell.angle_beta   90.00
_cell.angle_gamma   90.00
#
_symmetry.space_group_name_H-M   'P 1'
#
loop_
_entity.id
_entity.type
_entity.pdbx_description
1 polymer ?
#
loop_
_entity_poly.entity_id
_entity_poly.type
_entity_poly.pdbx_seq_one_letter_code
_entity_poly.pdbx_strand_id
1 'polypeptide(L)'
;MILHAIFSVALASSPTYEPPPVTVVDEYTTQDGTRTRWASVSYSLPQGQTAEVVLVVDDANHGDGYLYVDGEAIVHSTWDASTGLTNWISSTPEASELASAALVGLAGGPGTELMDAFGGESQAFKCSAWGKKVLRAGKYIWSGVVAASAGVCCLSAGAGCPLCLGAGAVAQGIGADALEDYCD
;
A
#
# COMPACT_ATOMS: atom_id res chain seq x y z
N MET A 1 45.72 44.98 0.71
CA MET A 1 45.24 43.96 1.67
C MET A 1 43.92 43.42 1.14
N ILE A 2 43.93 42.19 0.60
CA ILE A 2 42.75 41.56 0.00
C ILE A 2 42.13 40.63 1.04
N LEU A 3 40.88 40.92 1.40
CA LEU A 3 40.05 40.17 2.34
C LEU A 3 39.66 38.82 1.70
N HIS A 4 40.02 37.70 2.30
CA HIS A 4 39.55 36.37 1.89
C HIS A 4 38.21 36.08 2.57
N ALA A 5 37.14 35.99 1.78
CA ALA A 5 35.87 35.43 2.20
C ALA A 5 35.96 33.89 2.18
N ILE A 6 35.80 33.26 3.34
CA ILE A 6 35.73 31.80 3.45
C ILE A 6 34.27 31.40 3.20
N PHE A 7 34.01 30.89 1.99
CA PHE A 7 32.76 30.24 1.63
C PHE A 7 32.74 28.86 2.30
N SER A 8 31.86 28.68 3.29
CA SER A 8 31.59 27.35 3.85
C SER A 8 30.67 26.60 2.88
N VAL A 9 31.24 25.62 2.18
CA VAL A 9 30.48 24.72 1.32
C VAL A 9 29.70 23.75 2.20
N ALA A 10 28.37 23.78 2.09
CA ALA A 10 27.49 22.79 2.68
C ALA A 10 27.86 21.40 2.12
N LEU A 11 28.22 20.48 3.01
CA LEU A 11 28.39 19.07 2.67
C LEU A 11 27.02 18.53 2.26
N ALA A 12 26.85 18.26 0.97
CA ALA A 12 25.74 17.45 0.48
C ALA A 12 25.82 16.09 1.19
N SER A 13 24.79 15.78 1.99
CA SER A 13 24.59 14.44 2.52
C SER A 13 24.64 13.45 1.36
N SER A 14 25.49 12.44 1.48
CA SER A 14 25.58 11.35 0.50
C SER A 14 24.18 10.80 0.22
N PRO A 15 23.85 10.40 -1.03
CA PRO A 15 22.57 9.75 -1.28
C PRO A 15 22.49 8.51 -0.39
N THR A 16 21.53 8.48 0.53
CA THR A 16 21.21 7.30 1.31
C THR A 16 20.78 6.23 0.30
N TYR A 17 21.50 5.11 0.23
CA TYR A 17 21.10 3.98 -0.58
C TYR A 17 19.77 3.46 -0.04
N GLU A 18 18.72 3.61 -0.82
CA GLU A 18 17.40 3.03 -0.53
C GLU A 18 17.34 1.69 -1.30
N PRO A 19 17.28 0.54 -0.59
CA PRO A 19 17.11 -0.73 -1.27
C PRO A 19 15.80 -0.72 -2.06
N PRO A 20 15.74 -1.39 -3.22
CA PRO A 20 14.50 -1.48 -3.98
C PRO A 20 13.42 -2.18 -3.13
N PRO A 21 12.13 -1.93 -3.42
CA PRO A 21 11.06 -2.64 -2.74
C PRO A 21 11.17 -4.14 -3.03
N VAL A 22 10.70 -4.95 -2.07
CA VAL A 22 10.63 -6.40 -2.22
C VAL A 22 9.17 -6.79 -2.28
N THR A 23 8.76 -7.29 -3.43
CA THR A 23 7.38 -7.71 -3.67
C THR A 23 7.27 -9.23 -3.74
N VAL A 24 6.28 -9.78 -3.04
CA VAL A 24 5.95 -11.21 -3.05
C VAL A 24 4.49 -11.37 -3.43
N VAL A 25 4.18 -12.37 -4.25
CA VAL A 25 2.81 -12.74 -4.59
C VAL A 25 2.70 -14.25 -4.65
N ASP A 26 1.61 -14.79 -4.11
CA ASP A 26 1.36 -16.21 -4.13
C ASP A 26 -0.14 -16.52 -4.00
N GLU A 27 -0.50 -17.74 -4.35
CA GLU A 27 -1.86 -18.26 -4.37
C GLU A 27 -1.92 -19.57 -3.60
N TYR A 28 -2.84 -19.67 -2.66
CA TYR A 28 -3.02 -20.89 -1.88
C TYR A 28 -4.50 -21.23 -1.70
N THR A 29 -4.76 -22.46 -1.29
CA THR A 29 -6.09 -22.88 -0.86
C THR A 29 -6.04 -23.13 0.63
N THR A 30 -6.91 -22.47 1.37
CA THR A 30 -7.06 -22.64 2.81
C THR A 30 -7.62 -24.03 3.13
N GLN A 31 -7.59 -24.42 4.42
CA GLN A 31 -8.08 -25.74 4.86
C GLN A 31 -9.58 -25.94 4.59
N ASP A 32 -10.36 -24.87 4.58
CA ASP A 32 -11.79 -24.84 4.25
C ASP A 32 -12.08 -24.86 2.74
N GLY A 33 -11.04 -24.91 1.90
CA GLY A 33 -11.17 -25.01 0.44
C GLY A 33 -11.28 -23.66 -0.28
N THR A 34 -11.15 -22.55 0.44
CA THR A 34 -11.22 -21.20 -0.09
C THR A 34 -9.92 -20.88 -0.83
N ARG A 35 -10.02 -20.47 -2.10
CA ARG A 35 -8.84 -20.06 -2.88
C ARG A 35 -8.52 -18.60 -2.59
N THR A 36 -7.30 -18.35 -2.15
CA THR A 36 -6.81 -17.04 -1.72
C THR A 36 -5.61 -16.61 -2.55
N ARG A 37 -5.62 -15.35 -2.98
CA ARG A 37 -4.45 -14.66 -3.52
C ARG A 37 -3.94 -13.69 -2.46
N TRP A 38 -2.64 -13.68 -2.24
CA TRP A 38 -2.01 -12.69 -1.38
C TRP A 38 -0.80 -12.07 -2.06
N ALA A 39 -0.54 -10.81 -1.73
CA ALA A 39 0.70 -10.14 -2.12
C ALA A 39 1.16 -9.22 -0.99
N SER A 40 2.47 -9.00 -0.90
CA SER A 40 3.03 -7.95 -0.07
C SER A 40 4.14 -7.20 -0.77
N VAL A 41 4.35 -5.94 -0.35
CA VAL A 41 5.52 -5.15 -0.71
C VAL A 41 6.15 -4.62 0.56
N SER A 42 7.45 -4.84 0.70
CA SER A 42 8.26 -4.29 1.79
C SER A 42 9.21 -3.23 1.25
N TYR A 43 9.33 -2.10 1.93
CA TYR A 43 10.20 -0.97 1.53
C TYR A 43 10.73 -0.20 2.75
N SER A 44 11.87 0.46 2.56
CA SER A 44 12.52 1.24 3.63
C SER A 44 11.90 2.64 3.73
N LEU A 45 11.73 3.12 4.96
CA LEU A 45 11.34 4.50 5.25
C LEU A 45 12.58 5.38 5.42
N PRO A 46 12.46 6.72 5.27
CA PRO A 46 13.61 7.63 5.33
C PRO A 46 14.42 7.60 6.65
N GLN A 47 13.82 7.14 7.75
CA GLN A 47 14.46 7.05 9.05
C GLN A 47 14.96 5.62 9.37
N GLY A 48 14.92 4.70 8.40
CA GLY A 48 15.49 3.35 8.49
C GLY A 48 14.52 2.26 8.95
N GLN A 49 13.26 2.59 9.23
CA GLN A 49 12.21 1.59 9.48
C GLN A 49 11.83 0.86 8.19
N THR A 50 11.17 -0.29 8.34
CA THR A 50 10.61 -1.04 7.22
C THR A 50 9.10 -0.92 7.22
N ALA A 51 8.52 -0.43 6.13
CA ALA A 51 7.08 -0.53 5.92
C ALA A 51 6.77 -1.78 5.09
N GLU A 52 5.65 -2.42 5.38
CA GLU A 52 5.10 -3.50 4.57
C GLU A 52 3.61 -3.29 4.33
N VAL A 53 3.18 -3.37 3.08
CA VAL A 53 1.75 -3.45 2.75
C VAL A 53 1.42 -4.86 2.32
N VAL A 54 0.34 -5.42 2.87
CA VAL A 54 -0.15 -6.76 2.56
C VAL A 54 -1.57 -6.67 2.04
N LEU A 55 -1.88 -7.39 0.98
CA LEU A 55 -3.23 -7.63 0.46
C LEU A 55 -3.52 -9.12 0.47
N VAL A 56 -4.68 -9.51 0.98
CA VAL A 56 -5.16 -10.89 1.00
C VAL A 56 -6.60 -10.91 0.51
N VAL A 57 -6.89 -11.69 -0.53
CA VAL A 57 -8.22 -11.73 -1.14
C VAL A 57 -8.61 -13.15 -1.51
N ASP A 58 -9.82 -13.53 -1.14
CA ASP A 58 -10.38 -14.85 -1.42
C ASP A 58 -11.36 -14.87 -2.62
N ASP A 59 -11.75 -16.08 -3.00
CA ASP A 59 -12.71 -16.34 -4.08
C ASP A 59 -14.18 -16.08 -3.71
N ALA A 60 -14.44 -15.70 -2.45
CA ALA A 60 -15.73 -15.25 -1.93
C ALA A 60 -15.91 -13.73 -2.05
N ASN A 61 -14.98 -13.00 -2.69
CA ASN A 61 -15.01 -11.54 -2.80
C ASN A 61 -14.91 -10.87 -1.41
N HIS A 62 -14.08 -11.46 -0.55
CA HIS A 62 -13.73 -10.99 0.78
C HIS A 62 -12.20 -10.88 0.90
N GLY A 63 -11.71 -10.06 1.82
CA GLY A 63 -10.29 -9.98 2.09
C GLY A 63 -9.88 -8.87 3.04
N ASP A 64 -8.59 -8.82 3.31
CA ASP A 64 -7.95 -7.92 4.25
C ASP A 64 -6.75 -7.22 3.61
N GLY A 65 -6.50 -6.00 4.07
CA GLY A 65 -5.35 -5.20 3.72
C GLY A 65 -4.72 -4.63 4.97
N TYR A 66 -3.40 -4.64 5.02
CA TYR A 66 -2.65 -4.17 6.17
C TYR A 66 -1.53 -3.25 5.72
N LEU A 67 -1.23 -2.25 6.54
CA LEU A 67 0.03 -1.51 6.49
C LEU A 67 0.74 -1.71 7.82
N TYR A 68 1.94 -2.26 7.75
CA TYR A 68 2.85 -2.46 8.87
C TYR A 68 4.00 -1.47 8.81
N VAL A 69 4.53 -1.11 9.98
CA VAL A 69 5.84 -0.47 10.12
C VAL A 69 6.62 -1.21 11.21
N ASP A 70 7.81 -1.70 10.88
CA ASP A 70 8.64 -2.55 11.75
C ASP A 70 7.90 -3.78 12.33
N GLY A 71 6.98 -4.33 11.54
CA GLY A 71 6.13 -5.47 11.92
C GLY A 71 4.90 -5.13 12.77
N GLU A 72 4.68 -3.84 13.06
CA GLU A 72 3.57 -3.32 13.85
C GLU A 72 2.43 -2.83 12.92
N ALA A 73 1.20 -3.28 13.13
CA ALA A 73 0.08 -3.00 12.23
C ALA A 73 -0.52 -1.62 12.51
N ILE A 74 -0.22 -0.63 11.66
CA ILE A 74 -0.70 0.74 11.85
C ILE A 74 -2.02 1.02 11.14
N VAL A 75 -2.36 0.22 10.13
CA VAL A 75 -3.66 0.23 9.44
C VAL A 75 -4.10 -1.19 9.13
N HIS A 76 -5.40 -1.44 9.29
CA HIS A 76 -6.08 -2.63 8.80
C HIS A 76 -7.36 -2.21 8.08
N SER A 77 -7.64 -2.83 6.94
CA SER A 77 -8.87 -2.65 6.19
C SER A 77 -9.43 -3.99 5.76
N THR A 78 -10.71 -4.23 6.03
CA THR A 78 -11.44 -5.43 5.62
C THR A 78 -12.51 -5.06 4.61
N TRP A 79 -12.66 -5.92 3.61
CA TRP A 79 -13.76 -5.90 2.66
C TRP A 79 -14.51 -7.24 2.72
N ASP A 80 -15.83 -7.18 2.84
CA ASP A 80 -16.69 -8.35 2.73
C ASP A 80 -17.86 -8.05 1.79
N ALA A 81 -17.97 -8.80 0.71
CA ALA A 81 -19.14 -8.83 -0.16
C ALA A 81 -19.68 -10.25 -0.39
N SER A 82 -19.25 -11.21 0.43
CA SER A 82 -19.60 -12.63 0.32
C SER A 82 -21.09 -12.90 0.56
N THR A 83 -21.73 -12.07 1.39
CA THR A 83 -23.15 -12.22 1.79
C THR A 83 -24.12 -11.37 0.96
N GLY A 84 -23.64 -10.67 -0.07
CA GLY A 84 -24.44 -9.73 -0.88
C GLY A 84 -24.68 -8.37 -0.23
N LEU A 85 -24.28 -8.19 1.03
CA LEU A 85 -24.11 -6.90 1.68
C LEU A 85 -22.63 -6.51 1.57
N THR A 86 -22.34 -5.32 1.07
CA THR A 86 -20.98 -4.80 0.96
C THR A 86 -20.61 -4.08 2.25
N ASN A 87 -19.67 -4.65 3.01
CA ASN A 87 -19.15 -4.05 4.22
C ASN A 87 -17.67 -3.71 4.03
N TRP A 88 -17.33 -2.47 4.39
CA TRP A 88 -15.97 -1.97 4.40
C TRP A 88 -15.69 -1.37 5.78
N ILE A 89 -14.63 -1.84 6.43
CA ILE A 89 -14.22 -1.38 7.75
C ILE A 89 -12.72 -1.14 7.71
N SER A 90 -12.28 -0.01 8.25
CA SER A 90 -10.86 0.23 8.49
C SER A 90 -10.62 0.60 9.94
N SER A 91 -9.48 0.15 10.46
CA SER A 91 -9.01 0.45 11.80
C SER A 91 -7.54 0.86 11.75
N THR A 92 -7.11 1.53 12.82
CA THR A 92 -5.76 2.08 12.94
C THR A 92 -5.20 1.58 14.28
N PRO A 93 -4.81 0.29 14.34
CA PRO A 93 -4.53 -0.39 15.60
C PRO A 93 -3.47 0.35 16.42
N GLU A 94 -2.42 0.79 15.72
CA GLU A 94 -1.33 1.60 16.26
C GLU A 94 -1.14 2.86 15.41
N ALA A 95 -1.94 3.90 15.71
CA ALA A 95 -1.77 5.19 15.06
C ALA A 95 -0.34 5.73 15.28
N SER A 96 0.41 5.87 14.19
CA SER A 96 1.84 6.20 14.21
C SER A 96 2.16 7.45 13.40
N GLU A 97 3.12 8.25 13.85
CA GLU A 97 3.68 9.37 13.08
C GLU A 97 4.35 8.88 11.78
N LEU A 98 4.79 7.61 11.76
CA LEU A 98 5.37 6.95 10.61
C LEU A 98 4.35 6.66 9.49
N ALA A 99 3.05 6.77 9.76
CA ALA A 99 2.00 6.64 8.74
C ALA A 99 2.19 7.62 7.58
N SER A 100 2.75 8.80 7.86
CA SER A 100 3.06 9.80 6.83
C SER A 100 4.16 9.35 5.88
N ALA A 101 5.28 8.89 6.44
CA ALA A 101 6.40 8.36 5.66
C ALA A 101 5.98 7.10 4.88
N ALA A 102 5.22 6.20 5.52
CA ALA A 102 4.71 5.00 4.88
C ALA A 102 3.79 5.33 3.71
N LEU A 103 2.82 6.23 3.87
CA LEU A 103 1.91 6.63 2.80
C LEU A 103 2.63 7.33 1.65
N VAL A 104 3.60 8.19 1.94
CA VAL A 104 4.41 8.86 0.91
C VAL A 104 5.24 7.86 0.12
N GLY A 105 5.87 6.88 0.79
CA GLY A 105 6.58 5.81 0.10
C GLY A 105 5.65 4.95 -0.76
N LEU A 106 4.45 4.64 -0.25
CA LEU A 106 3.45 3.87 -0.98
C LEU A 106 2.93 4.59 -2.23
N ALA A 107 2.88 5.92 -2.21
CA ALA A 107 2.54 6.74 -3.38
C ALA A 107 3.62 6.75 -4.48
N GLY A 108 4.75 6.06 -4.26
CA GLY A 108 5.82 5.87 -5.24
C GLY A 108 5.92 4.45 -5.77
N GLY A 109 7.15 4.02 -6.07
CA GLY A 109 7.46 2.70 -6.64
C GLY A 109 6.86 1.49 -5.91
N PRO A 110 6.91 1.42 -4.55
CA PRO A 110 6.33 0.30 -3.81
C PRO A 110 4.86 0.04 -4.12
N GLY A 111 4.04 1.09 -4.25
CA GLY A 111 2.63 0.94 -4.58
C GLY A 111 2.44 0.32 -5.96
N THR A 112 3.20 0.79 -6.96
CA THR A 112 3.16 0.24 -8.32
C THR A 112 3.59 -1.21 -8.34
N GLU A 113 4.71 -1.55 -7.70
CA GLU A 113 5.20 -2.94 -7.67
C GLU A 113 4.21 -3.90 -7.01
N LEU A 114 3.57 -3.49 -5.90
CA LEU A 114 2.53 -4.29 -5.27
C LEU A 114 1.34 -4.50 -6.21
N MET A 115 0.86 -3.44 -6.85
CA MET A 115 -0.30 -3.51 -7.73
C MET A 115 -0.02 -4.34 -8.98
N ASP A 116 1.18 -4.24 -9.57
CA ASP A 116 1.59 -5.05 -10.73
C ASP A 116 1.64 -6.53 -10.35
N ALA A 117 2.26 -6.86 -9.20
CA ALA A 117 2.34 -8.24 -8.72
C ALA A 117 0.96 -8.80 -8.36
N PHE A 118 0.14 -8.04 -7.63
CA PHE A 118 -1.19 -8.46 -7.21
C PHE A 118 -2.15 -8.57 -8.41
N GLY A 119 -2.14 -7.56 -9.29
CA GLY A 119 -2.96 -7.51 -10.50
C GLY A 119 -2.66 -8.63 -11.49
N GLY A 120 -1.38 -9.04 -11.54
CA GLY A 120 -0.89 -10.15 -12.34
C GLY A 120 -0.87 -9.84 -13.85
N GLU A 121 0.23 -10.20 -14.51
CA GLU A 121 0.39 -10.00 -15.96
C GLU A 121 -0.46 -10.96 -16.82
N SER A 122 -1.03 -11.99 -16.20
CA SER A 122 -1.71 -13.07 -16.92
C SER A 122 -3.14 -12.69 -17.30
N GLN A 123 -3.39 -12.59 -18.61
CA GLN A 123 -4.75 -12.46 -19.16
C GLN A 123 -5.67 -13.62 -18.74
N ALA A 124 -5.12 -14.82 -18.52
CA ALA A 124 -5.92 -15.94 -18.02
C ALA A 124 -6.44 -15.69 -16.60
N PHE A 125 -5.67 -15.01 -15.75
CA PHE A 125 -6.12 -14.60 -14.43
C PHE A 125 -7.17 -13.47 -14.55
N LYS A 126 -6.81 -12.37 -15.21
CA LYS A 126 -7.66 -11.18 -15.39
C LYS A 126 -9.03 -11.49 -16.01
N CYS A 127 -9.10 -12.42 -16.96
CA CYS A 127 -10.36 -12.82 -17.59
C CYS A 127 -11.13 -13.90 -16.82
N SER A 128 -10.55 -14.55 -15.81
CA SER A 128 -11.24 -15.62 -15.06
C SER A 128 -12.28 -15.06 -14.10
N ALA A 129 -13.37 -15.79 -13.89
CA ALA A 129 -14.40 -15.41 -12.89
C ALA A 129 -13.81 -15.21 -11.48
N TRP A 130 -12.78 -15.99 -11.15
CA TRP A 130 -12.04 -15.85 -9.91
C TRP A 130 -11.21 -14.56 -9.87
N GLY A 131 -10.37 -14.31 -10.88
CA GLY A 131 -9.55 -13.10 -10.95
C GLY A 131 -10.37 -11.81 -10.93
N LYS A 132 -11.52 -11.77 -11.61
CA LYS A 132 -12.44 -10.62 -11.54
C LYS A 132 -12.91 -10.32 -10.11
N LYS A 133 -13.22 -11.37 -9.31
CA LYS A 133 -13.59 -11.19 -7.90
C LYS A 133 -12.40 -10.71 -7.08
N VAL A 134 -11.23 -11.30 -7.30
CA VAL A 134 -9.99 -10.94 -6.58
C VAL A 134 -9.61 -9.48 -6.83
N LEU A 135 -9.61 -9.04 -8.08
CA LEU A 135 -9.28 -7.66 -8.46
C LEU A 135 -10.32 -6.67 -7.92
N ARG A 136 -11.61 -7.04 -7.96
CA ARG A 136 -12.69 -6.22 -7.37
C ARG A 136 -12.53 -6.06 -5.86
N ALA A 137 -12.36 -7.14 -5.11
CA ALA A 137 -12.15 -7.05 -3.66
C ALA A 137 -10.85 -6.31 -3.34
N GLY A 138 -9.76 -6.62 -4.06
CA GLY A 138 -8.48 -5.95 -3.95
C GLY A 138 -8.59 -4.43 -4.10
N LYS A 139 -9.42 -3.94 -5.05
CA LYS A 139 -9.66 -2.51 -5.24
C LYS A 139 -10.23 -1.85 -3.99
N TYR A 140 -11.24 -2.46 -3.38
CA TYR A 140 -11.86 -1.90 -2.17
C TYR A 140 -10.92 -1.97 -0.96
N ILE A 141 -10.17 -3.06 -0.83
CA ILE A 141 -9.18 -3.24 0.24
C ILE A 141 -8.07 -2.21 0.13
N TRP A 142 -7.49 -2.07 -1.06
CA TRP A 142 -6.47 -1.06 -1.35
C TRP A 142 -6.98 0.35 -1.03
N SER A 143 -8.18 0.67 -1.50
CA SER A 143 -8.81 1.96 -1.22
C SER A 143 -8.95 2.21 0.27
N GLY A 144 -9.27 1.15 1.02
CA GLY A 144 -9.40 1.24 2.45
C GLY A 144 -8.09 1.42 3.19
N VAL A 145 -7.04 0.69 2.80
CA VAL A 145 -5.68 0.86 3.34
C VAL A 145 -5.20 2.28 3.09
N VAL A 146 -5.35 2.80 1.86
CA VAL A 146 -4.91 4.15 1.50
C VAL A 146 -5.70 5.23 2.25
N ALA A 147 -7.03 5.12 2.29
CA ALA A 147 -7.88 6.10 2.97
C ALA A 147 -7.61 6.13 4.49
N ALA A 148 -7.49 4.97 5.12
CA ALA A 148 -7.18 4.88 6.54
C ALA A 148 -5.76 5.39 6.84
N SER A 149 -4.78 5.06 6.00
CA SER A 149 -3.41 5.60 6.10
C SER A 149 -3.38 7.12 5.99
N ALA A 150 -4.12 7.70 5.04
CA ALA A 150 -4.26 9.15 4.91
C ALA A 150 -4.94 9.77 6.13
N GLY A 151 -5.94 9.10 6.70
CA GLY A 151 -6.59 9.49 7.95
C GLY A 151 -5.61 9.56 9.12
N VAL A 152 -4.86 8.48 9.38
CA VAL A 152 -3.83 8.45 10.44
C VAL A 152 -2.76 9.51 10.21
N CYS A 153 -2.28 9.62 8.98
CA CYS A 153 -1.29 10.62 8.59
C CYS A 153 -1.78 12.04 8.88
N CYS A 154 -3.02 12.36 8.54
CA CYS A 154 -3.57 13.69 8.82
C CYS A 154 -3.73 13.98 10.32
N LEU A 155 -4.08 12.97 11.12
CA LEU A 155 -4.18 13.10 12.57
C LEU A 155 -2.81 13.35 13.23
N SER A 156 -1.74 12.73 12.71
CA SER A 156 -0.39 12.85 13.27
C SER A 156 0.40 14.05 12.70
N ALA A 157 0.22 14.39 11.43
CA ALA A 157 1.03 15.41 10.75
C ALA A 157 0.57 16.86 10.99
N GLY A 158 -0.65 17.07 11.51
CA GLY A 158 -1.21 18.41 11.74
C GLY A 158 -1.20 19.26 10.47
N ALA A 159 -0.32 20.26 10.42
CA ALA A 159 -0.14 21.13 9.24
C ALA A 159 0.33 20.39 7.97
N GLY A 160 0.86 19.16 8.11
CA GLY A 160 1.24 18.29 7.00
C GLY A 160 0.08 17.52 6.34
N CYS A 161 -1.16 17.62 6.85
CA CYS A 161 -2.30 16.88 6.30
C CYS A 161 -2.53 17.07 4.78
N PRO A 162 -2.33 18.26 4.17
CA PRO A 162 -2.43 18.38 2.71
C PRO A 162 -1.46 17.46 1.94
N LEU A 163 -0.26 17.19 2.48
CA LEU A 163 0.68 16.25 1.89
C LEU A 163 0.18 14.81 2.02
N CYS A 164 -0.40 14.45 3.17
CA CYS A 164 -1.04 13.14 3.38
C CYS A 164 -2.16 12.88 2.37
N LEU A 165 -3.02 13.88 2.14
CA LEU A 165 -4.10 13.77 1.16
C LEU A 165 -3.57 13.65 -0.27
N GLY A 166 -2.51 14.39 -0.60
CA GLY A 166 -1.86 14.28 -1.90
C GLY A 166 -1.24 12.90 -2.13
N ALA A 167 -0.47 12.39 -1.17
CA ALA A 167 0.10 11.05 -1.23
C ALA A 167 -0.99 9.97 -1.29
N GLY A 168 -2.04 10.12 -0.49
CA GLY A 168 -3.21 9.25 -0.53
C GLY A 168 -3.89 9.23 -1.89
N ALA A 169 -4.07 10.38 -2.54
CA ALA A 169 -4.66 10.45 -3.88
C ALA A 169 -3.80 9.76 -4.95
N VAL A 170 -2.47 9.91 -4.87
CA VAL A 170 -1.55 9.24 -5.80
C VAL A 170 -1.58 7.72 -5.57
N ALA A 171 -1.44 7.26 -4.33
CA ALA A 171 -1.55 5.84 -3.99
C ALA A 171 -2.89 5.25 -4.42
N GLN A 172 -3.99 6.00 -4.23
CA GLN A 172 -5.31 5.60 -4.68
C GLN A 172 -5.36 5.42 -6.21
N GLY A 173 -4.75 6.33 -6.97
CA GLY A 173 -4.67 6.24 -8.43
C GLY A 173 -3.91 5.00 -8.91
N ILE A 174 -2.78 4.68 -8.25
CA ILE A 174 -1.97 3.50 -8.57
C ILE A 174 -2.80 2.20 -8.52
N GLY A 175 -3.61 2.03 -7.47
CA GLY A 175 -4.46 0.85 -7.35
C GLY A 175 -5.72 0.87 -8.20
N ALA A 176 -6.28 2.05 -8.50
CA ALA A 176 -7.45 2.14 -9.36
C ALA A 176 -7.16 1.62 -10.78
N ASP A 177 -6.05 2.07 -11.38
CA ASP A 177 -5.70 1.70 -12.75
C ASP A 177 -5.37 0.20 -12.87
N ALA A 178 -4.60 -0.34 -11.93
CA ALA A 178 -4.16 -1.73 -11.98
C ALA A 178 -5.28 -2.74 -11.67
N LEU A 179 -6.22 -2.38 -10.79
CA LEU A 179 -7.26 -3.31 -10.30
C LEU A 179 -8.57 -3.21 -11.09
N GLU A 180 -8.70 -2.21 -11.97
CA GLU A 180 -9.78 -2.14 -12.97
C GLU A 180 -9.44 -2.85 -14.29
N ASP A 181 -8.18 -3.25 -14.50
CA ASP A 181 -7.72 -3.95 -15.71
C ASP A 181 -8.10 -5.44 -15.71
N TYR A 182 -9.40 -5.73 -15.77
CA TYR A 182 -9.94 -7.07 -15.97
C TYR A 182 -10.91 -7.12 -17.16
N CYS A 183 -11.01 -8.29 -17.78
CA CYS A 183 -11.86 -8.49 -18.96
C CYS A 183 -13.34 -8.40 -18.55
N ASP A 184 -14.19 -7.69 -19.29
CA ASP A 184 -15.65 -7.71 -19.09
C ASP A 184 -16.29 -8.96 -19.70
#